data_AF-A0A409YST3-F1
#
_entry.id   AF-A0A409YST3-F1
#
_cell.length_a   1.000
_cell.length_b   1.000
_cell.length_c   1.000
_cell.angle_alpha   90.00
_cell.angle_beta   90.00
_cell.angle_gamma   90.00
#
_symmetry.space_group_name_H-M   'P 1'
#
loop_
_entity.id
_entity.type
_entity.pdbx_description
1 polymer ?
#
loop_
_entity_poly.entity_id
_entity_poly.type
_entity_poly.pdbx_seq_one_letter_code
_entity_poly.pdbx_strand_id
1 'polypeptide(L)'
;MQFTVVSFFTVVSLLVGVLSAPLELVRRGGPDLSISLRETGKNTADWHFALVVHPTGASFTGKHVPVHEYSLWHGCLVYDDTRSAPTADRQLVQNAKIIPAKGEATDADLETAVKAILKTDVKSADPLIDPNYKNCFDYTLEAVQDLERNGYVSAAEYGKFKTYYDHPEGGKPYHQVVRDRTYPALKAKLTPPATKP
;
A
#
# COMPACT_ATOMS: atom_id res chain seq x y z
N MET A 1 -67.37 -11.08 -31.01
CA MET A 1 -66.84 -11.05 -29.63
C MET A 1 -65.76 -12.12 -29.53
N GLN A 2 -64.49 -11.73 -29.59
CA GLN A 2 -63.36 -12.67 -29.47
C GLN A 2 -62.38 -12.13 -28.43
N PHE A 3 -62.42 -12.81 -27.29
CA PHE A 3 -61.39 -13.07 -26.28
C PHE A 3 -60.26 -12.05 -26.10
N THR A 4 -60.52 -11.13 -25.17
CA THR A 4 -59.53 -10.41 -24.37
C THR A 4 -58.81 -11.38 -23.42
N VAL A 5 -57.89 -12.20 -23.91
CA VAL A 5 -56.98 -13.00 -23.07
C VAL A 5 -55.60 -13.03 -23.72
N VAL A 6 -54.98 -11.87 -23.89
CA VAL A 6 -53.54 -11.78 -24.16
C VAL A 6 -52.86 -11.30 -22.88
N SER A 7 -52.59 -12.31 -22.05
CA SER A 7 -51.33 -12.48 -21.32
C SER A 7 -50.95 -11.42 -20.29
N PHE A 8 -51.65 -11.44 -19.16
CA PHE A 8 -51.15 -10.97 -17.86
C PHE A 8 -49.76 -11.56 -17.51
N PHE A 9 -49.44 -12.75 -18.06
CA PHE A 9 -48.14 -13.42 -17.92
C PHE A 9 -46.94 -12.67 -18.51
N THR A 10 -47.14 -11.85 -19.55
CA THR A 10 -46.04 -11.07 -20.15
C THR A 10 -45.62 -9.89 -19.26
N VAL A 11 -46.55 -9.31 -18.49
CA VAL A 11 -46.25 -8.20 -17.56
C VAL A 11 -45.57 -8.71 -16.29
N VAL A 12 -45.98 -9.88 -15.78
CA VAL A 12 -45.33 -10.50 -14.60
C VAL A 12 -43.91 -10.97 -14.93
N SER A 13 -43.66 -11.48 -16.14
CA SER A 13 -42.33 -11.96 -16.53
C SER A 13 -41.29 -10.83 -16.66
N LEU A 14 -41.71 -9.60 -16.97
CA LEU A 14 -40.82 -8.43 -17.01
C LEU A 14 -40.46 -7.91 -15.61
N LEU A 15 -41.29 -8.14 -14.60
CA LEU A 15 -41.04 -7.69 -13.22
C LEU A 15 -40.16 -8.66 -12.40
N VAL A 16 -40.19 -9.96 -12.70
CA VAL A 16 -39.32 -10.94 -12.02
C VAL A 16 -37.84 -10.82 -12.47
N GLY A 17 -37.60 -10.34 -13.70
CA GLY A 17 -36.25 -10.07 -14.20
C GLY A 17 -35.56 -8.86 -13.57
N VAL A 18 -36.30 -7.94 -12.94
CA VAL A 18 -35.75 -6.73 -12.31
C VAL A 18 -35.41 -6.96 -10.82
N LEU A 19 -36.07 -7.91 -10.17
CA LEU A 19 -35.83 -8.25 -8.75
C LEU A 19 -34.80 -9.37 -8.53
N SER A 20 -34.32 -9.99 -9.61
CA SER A 20 -33.30 -11.06 -9.55
C SER A 20 -31.89 -10.57 -9.87
N ALA A 21 -31.69 -9.26 -10.04
CA ALA A 21 -30.35 -8.69 -10.05
C ALA A 21 -29.94 -8.48 -8.58
N PRO A 22 -29.07 -9.32 -8.00
CA PRO A 22 -28.36 -8.90 -6.81
C PRO A 22 -27.70 -7.56 -7.15
N LEU A 23 -28.01 -6.56 -6.34
CA LEU A 23 -27.43 -5.22 -6.35
C LEU A 23 -25.95 -5.24 -5.91
N GLU A 24 -25.23 -6.33 -6.17
CA GLU A 24 -23.81 -6.22 -6.38
C GLU A 24 -23.66 -5.73 -7.81
N LEU A 25 -23.18 -4.50 -7.96
CA LEU A 25 -22.33 -4.20 -9.11
C LEU A 25 -21.31 -5.34 -9.18
N VAL A 26 -21.60 -6.36 -9.98
CA VAL A 26 -20.64 -7.35 -10.41
C VAL A 26 -19.60 -6.55 -11.15
N ARG A 27 -18.56 -6.12 -10.41
CA ARG A 27 -17.30 -5.69 -10.98
C ARG A 27 -16.90 -6.89 -11.83
N ARG A 28 -17.08 -6.76 -13.15
CA ARG A 28 -16.93 -7.86 -14.12
C ARG A 28 -15.46 -8.22 -14.37
N GLY A 29 -14.60 -7.90 -13.40
CA GLY A 29 -13.20 -8.28 -13.30
C GLY A 29 -12.97 -8.54 -11.81
N GLY A 30 -12.20 -9.59 -11.50
CA GLY A 30 -11.90 -10.01 -10.13
C GLY A 30 -11.20 -8.92 -9.31
N PRO A 31 -10.53 -9.28 -8.20
CA PRO A 31 -9.94 -8.29 -7.33
C PRO A 31 -8.94 -7.38 -8.07
N ASP A 32 -8.93 -6.11 -7.69
CA ASP A 32 -8.21 -5.04 -8.36
C ASP A 32 -7.56 -4.11 -7.34
N LEU A 33 -6.53 -4.67 -6.70
CA LEU A 33 -5.65 -3.96 -5.78
C LEU A 33 -4.27 -3.76 -6.38
N SER A 34 -3.62 -2.70 -5.93
CA SER A 34 -2.23 -2.37 -6.20
C SER A 34 -1.51 -2.10 -4.88
N ILE A 35 -0.21 -2.36 -4.85
CA ILE A 35 0.70 -1.94 -3.80
C ILE A 35 1.62 -0.85 -4.34
N SER A 36 1.74 0.25 -3.60
CA SER A 36 2.56 1.40 -3.98
C SER A 36 3.56 1.75 -2.89
N LEU A 37 4.78 2.05 -3.30
CA LEU A 37 5.79 2.69 -2.46
C LEU A 37 5.43 4.16 -2.29
N ARG A 38 5.16 4.55 -1.05
CA ARG A 38 4.95 5.93 -0.63
C ARG A 38 6.23 6.51 -0.05
N GLU A 39 6.60 7.69 -0.49
CA GLU A 39 7.71 8.52 -0.06
C GLU A 39 7.16 9.81 0.55
N THR A 40 7.51 10.08 1.81
CA THR A 40 7.12 11.29 2.54
C THR A 40 8.37 12.02 3.00
N GLY A 41 8.36 13.36 3.01
CA GLY A 41 9.48 14.14 3.57
C GLY A 41 10.79 14.02 2.77
N LYS A 42 10.73 13.79 1.46
CA LYS A 42 11.93 13.67 0.60
C LYS A 42 12.92 14.82 0.87
N ASN A 43 14.20 14.49 1.03
CA ASN A 43 15.29 15.43 1.36
C ASN A 43 15.24 16.08 2.75
N THR A 44 14.39 15.62 3.66
CA THR A 44 14.31 16.14 5.05
C THR A 44 14.78 15.10 6.07
N ALA A 45 14.80 15.49 7.35
CA ALA A 45 15.08 14.56 8.45
C ALA A 45 13.95 13.53 8.66
N ASP A 46 12.74 13.84 8.18
CA ASP A 46 11.53 13.02 8.31
C ASP A 46 11.27 12.21 7.02
N TRP A 47 12.32 11.95 6.23
CA TRP A 47 12.19 11.19 5.00
C TRP A 47 11.83 9.74 5.33
N HIS A 48 10.61 9.34 4.97
CA HIS A 48 10.03 8.04 5.30
C HIS A 48 9.51 7.30 4.08
N PHE A 49 9.56 5.97 4.13
CA PHE A 49 9.02 5.09 3.11
C PHE A 49 7.96 4.17 3.71
N ALA A 50 6.87 3.99 2.99
CA ALA A 50 5.77 3.11 3.38
C ALA A 50 5.26 2.33 2.17
N LEU A 51 4.60 1.20 2.42
CA LEU A 51 3.82 0.53 1.38
C LEU A 51 2.34 0.80 1.61
N VAL A 52 1.63 1.04 0.52
CA VAL A 52 0.22 1.42 0.52
C VAL A 52 -0.51 0.47 -0.41
N VAL A 53 -1.48 -0.28 0.12
CA VAL A 53 -2.40 -1.10 -0.68
C VAL A 53 -3.68 -0.30 -0.93
N HIS A 54 -4.09 -0.24 -2.19
CA HIS A 54 -5.24 0.54 -2.63
C HIS A 54 -5.81 -0.01 -3.94
N PRO A 55 -7.03 0.39 -4.36
CA PRO A 55 -7.54 0.03 -5.69
C PRO A 55 -6.67 0.61 -6.82
N THR A 56 -6.45 -0.13 -7.90
CA THR A 56 -5.51 0.26 -8.98
C THR A 56 -5.81 1.66 -9.56
N GLY A 57 -7.09 1.96 -9.81
CA GLY A 57 -7.53 3.26 -10.35
C GLY A 57 -7.45 4.43 -9.36
N ALA A 58 -7.07 4.18 -8.11
CA ALA A 58 -7.11 5.15 -7.03
C ALA A 58 -5.77 5.87 -6.77
N SER A 59 -4.69 5.41 -7.42
CA SER A 59 -3.31 5.90 -7.27
C SER A 59 -3.09 7.41 -7.52
N PHE A 60 -4.01 8.09 -8.22
CA PHE A 60 -3.83 9.48 -8.69
C PHE A 60 -5.08 10.35 -8.53
N THR A 61 -6.01 9.97 -7.66
CA THR A 61 -7.35 10.59 -7.67
C THR A 61 -7.47 11.86 -6.83
N GLY A 62 -6.44 12.26 -6.08
CA GLY A 62 -6.48 13.39 -5.14
C GLY A 62 -7.56 13.30 -4.06
N LYS A 63 -8.27 12.18 -3.99
CA LYS A 63 -9.38 11.89 -3.06
C LYS A 63 -8.88 10.97 -1.97
N HIS A 64 -9.53 11.01 -0.81
CA HIS A 64 -9.29 10.04 0.25
C HIS A 64 -9.69 8.65 -0.23
N VAL A 65 -8.69 7.83 -0.55
CA VAL A 65 -8.86 6.45 -0.96
C VAL A 65 -8.72 5.57 0.29
N PRO A 66 -9.52 4.50 0.45
CA PRO A 66 -9.25 3.50 1.47
C PRO A 66 -7.90 2.86 1.19
N VAL A 67 -6.92 3.20 2.03
CA VAL A 67 -5.53 2.76 1.92
C VAL A 67 -5.22 1.93 3.14
N HIS A 68 -4.71 0.72 2.90
CA HIS A 68 -4.02 -0.03 3.95
C HIS A 68 -2.55 0.33 3.88
N GLU A 69 -2.07 0.97 4.94
CA GLU A 69 -0.70 1.45 4.98
C GLU A 69 0.15 0.52 5.83
N TYR A 70 1.34 0.21 5.36
CA TYR A 70 2.40 -0.38 6.16
C TYR A 70 3.44 0.71 6.43
N SER A 71 3.30 1.41 7.56
CA SER A 71 4.02 2.63 7.90
C SER A 71 4.16 2.83 9.39
N LEU A 72 5.22 3.51 9.77
CA LEU A 72 5.49 3.83 11.15
C LEU A 72 5.94 5.29 11.20
N TRP A 73 5.01 6.18 11.55
CA TRP A 73 5.34 7.54 11.99
C TRP A 73 6.27 7.56 13.24
N HIS A 74 6.58 6.38 13.82
CA HIS A 74 7.41 6.18 15.01
C HIS A 74 8.35 4.93 14.92
N GLY A 75 8.85 4.56 13.72
CA GLY A 75 9.69 3.37 13.42
C GLY A 75 9.68 2.98 11.91
N CYS A 76 10.07 1.78 11.46
CA CYS A 76 10.01 1.40 10.02
C CYS A 76 8.66 0.85 9.52
N LEU A 77 7.98 -0.01 10.29
CA LEU A 77 6.89 -0.87 9.79
C LEU A 77 5.74 -1.19 10.78
N VAL A 78 4.55 -0.62 10.59
CA VAL A 78 3.30 -1.07 11.25
C VAL A 78 2.20 -1.15 10.21
N TYR A 79 1.46 -2.25 10.23
CA TYR A 79 0.25 -2.36 9.44
C TYR A 79 -0.86 -1.49 10.06
N ASP A 80 -1.35 -0.54 9.29
CA ASP A 80 -2.43 0.38 9.60
C ASP A 80 -3.66 0.01 8.74
N ASP A 81 -4.70 -0.51 9.41
CA ASP A 81 -6.00 -0.83 8.81
C ASP A 81 -7.08 0.23 9.07
N THR A 82 -6.71 1.38 9.61
CA THR A 82 -7.65 2.48 9.87
C THR A 82 -8.23 3.10 8.59
N ARG A 83 -7.68 2.74 7.42
CA ARG A 83 -8.09 3.26 6.09
C ARG A 83 -8.04 4.80 6.02
N SER A 84 -7.22 5.41 6.87
CA SER A 84 -7.19 6.86 7.08
C SER A 84 -5.93 7.54 6.54
N ALA A 85 -5.00 6.76 5.98
CA ALA A 85 -3.74 7.25 5.45
C ALA A 85 -3.98 8.26 4.31
N PRO A 86 -3.53 9.53 4.48
CA PRO A 86 -3.70 10.53 3.44
C PRO A 86 -2.73 10.28 2.29
N THR A 87 -3.24 9.94 1.10
CA THR A 87 -2.45 9.90 -0.14
C THR A 87 -2.60 11.23 -0.87
N ALA A 88 -1.72 12.20 -0.58
CA ALA A 88 -1.55 13.31 -1.51
C ALA A 88 -0.86 12.77 -2.77
N ASP A 89 -1.30 13.20 -3.96
CA ASP A 89 -0.92 12.69 -5.29
C ASP A 89 0.61 12.69 -5.61
N ARG A 90 1.47 13.15 -4.71
CA ARG A 90 2.92 13.34 -4.92
C ARG A 90 3.82 12.49 -4.04
N GLN A 91 3.25 11.50 -3.36
CA GLN A 91 4.01 10.65 -2.45
C GLN A 91 4.18 9.23 -3.00
N LEU A 92 3.39 8.78 -3.98
CA LEU A 92 3.57 7.44 -4.55
C LEU A 92 4.64 7.47 -5.66
N VAL A 93 5.73 6.74 -5.47
CA VAL A 93 6.92 6.79 -6.35
C VAL A 93 7.12 5.52 -7.18
N GLN A 94 6.53 4.40 -6.75
CA GLN A 94 6.51 3.14 -7.50
C GLN A 94 5.24 2.35 -7.17
N ASN A 95 4.69 1.62 -8.13
CA ASN A 95 3.52 0.76 -7.90
C ASN A 95 3.65 -0.60 -8.58
N ALA A 96 2.83 -1.56 -8.12
CA ALA A 96 2.62 -2.86 -8.74
C ALA A 96 1.17 -3.30 -8.54
N LYS A 97 0.59 -3.92 -9.56
CA LYS A 97 -0.69 -4.62 -9.40
C LYS A 97 -0.49 -5.87 -8.55
N ILE A 98 -1.40 -6.12 -7.62
CA ILE A 98 -1.42 -7.33 -6.80
C ILE A 98 -2.16 -8.44 -7.58
N ILE A 99 -1.53 -9.60 -7.69
CA ILE A 99 -2.04 -10.78 -8.38
C ILE A 99 -2.81 -11.63 -7.36
N PRO A 100 -4.06 -12.06 -7.65
CA PRO A 100 -4.78 -13.04 -6.83
C PRO A 100 -4.20 -14.45 -7.03
N ALA A 101 -3.02 -14.69 -6.48
CA ALA A 101 -2.20 -15.86 -6.76
C ALA A 101 -2.82 -17.18 -6.27
N LYS A 102 -3.68 -17.16 -5.26
CA LYS A 102 -4.34 -18.35 -4.71
C LYS A 102 -5.84 -18.41 -5.03
N GLY A 103 -6.28 -17.61 -6.01
CA GLY A 103 -7.67 -17.60 -6.45
C GLY A 103 -8.59 -16.74 -5.59
N GLU A 104 -8.05 -15.71 -4.93
CA GLU A 104 -8.81 -14.72 -4.18
C GLU A 104 -9.90 -14.12 -5.07
N ALA A 105 -11.16 -14.21 -4.63
CA ALA A 105 -12.33 -13.83 -5.42
C ALA A 105 -12.71 -12.36 -5.25
N THR A 106 -12.36 -11.77 -4.11
CA THR A 106 -12.74 -10.40 -3.74
C THR A 106 -11.52 -9.57 -3.33
N ASP A 107 -11.66 -8.23 -3.38
CA ASP A 107 -10.63 -7.32 -2.88
C ASP A 107 -10.31 -7.61 -1.41
N ALA A 108 -11.31 -7.96 -0.60
CA ALA A 108 -11.13 -8.28 0.82
C ALA A 108 -10.33 -9.58 1.05
N ASP A 109 -10.55 -10.61 0.23
CA ASP A 109 -9.78 -11.85 0.28
C ASP A 109 -8.32 -11.59 -0.11
N LEU A 110 -8.11 -10.77 -1.15
CA LEU A 110 -6.78 -10.36 -1.59
C LEU A 110 -6.05 -9.51 -0.55
N GLU A 111 -6.76 -8.57 0.08
CA GLU A 111 -6.25 -7.77 1.20
C GLU A 111 -5.82 -8.66 2.37
N THR A 112 -6.62 -9.67 2.70
CA THR A 112 -6.34 -10.61 3.79
C THR A 112 -5.09 -11.43 3.50
N ALA A 113 -4.93 -11.91 2.27
CA ALA A 113 -3.76 -12.67 1.83
C ALA A 113 -2.49 -11.81 1.88
N VAL A 114 -2.55 -10.58 1.36
CA VAL A 114 -1.45 -9.61 1.42
C VAL A 114 -1.10 -9.28 2.87
N LYS A 115 -2.10 -9.04 3.73
CA LYS A 115 -1.91 -8.79 5.16
C LYS A 115 -1.22 -9.98 5.84
N ALA A 116 -1.59 -11.22 5.52
CA ALA A 116 -0.97 -12.40 6.11
C ALA A 116 0.53 -12.53 5.75
N ILE A 117 0.93 -12.07 4.56
CA ILE A 117 2.32 -12.07 4.12
C ILE A 117 3.10 -10.91 4.77
N LEU A 118 2.50 -9.72 4.81
CA LEU A 118 3.17 -8.50 5.26
C LEU A 118 3.14 -8.27 6.77
N LYS A 119 2.22 -8.91 7.50
CA LYS A 119 2.11 -8.84 8.97
C LYS A 119 3.12 -9.77 9.64
N THR A 120 4.40 -9.59 9.33
CA THR A 120 5.48 -10.24 10.08
C THR A 120 5.83 -9.40 11.31
N ASP A 121 6.12 -10.08 12.42
CA ASP A 121 6.24 -9.49 13.77
C ASP A 121 7.50 -8.63 13.97
N VAL A 122 8.19 -8.27 12.89
CA VAL A 122 9.44 -7.50 12.96
C VAL A 122 9.09 -6.02 13.16
N LYS A 123 8.85 -5.65 14.41
CA LYS A 123 8.94 -4.26 14.84
C LYS A 123 10.36 -3.79 14.56
N SER A 124 10.55 -2.85 13.64
CA SER A 124 11.77 -2.06 13.71
C SER A 124 11.62 -1.08 14.88
N ALA A 125 12.63 -1.02 15.74
CA ALA A 125 12.74 0.06 16.72
C ALA A 125 12.94 1.41 16.01
N ASP A 126 12.76 2.52 16.74
CA ASP A 126 13.07 3.88 16.29
C ASP A 126 14.53 3.97 15.79
N PRO A 127 14.82 4.58 14.61
CA PRO A 127 16.18 4.83 14.15
C PRO A 127 17.06 5.59 15.14
N LEU A 128 16.46 6.36 16.06
CA LEU A 128 17.16 7.08 17.11
C LEU A 128 17.61 6.18 18.27
N ILE A 129 17.07 4.96 18.37
CA ILE A 129 17.31 4.01 19.48
C ILE A 129 18.15 2.81 19.01
N ASP A 130 18.00 2.36 17.75
CA ASP A 130 18.74 1.22 17.22
C ASP A 130 19.87 1.65 16.25
N PRO A 131 21.16 1.53 16.63
CA PRO A 131 22.28 1.86 15.74
C PRO A 131 22.42 0.90 14.54
N ASN A 132 21.73 -0.25 14.54
CA ASN A 132 21.68 -1.18 13.42
C ASN A 132 20.47 -0.94 12.50
N TYR A 133 19.67 0.08 12.77
CA TYR A 133 18.55 0.46 11.92
C TYR A 133 19.03 0.79 10.51
N LYS A 134 18.72 -0.08 9.54
CA LYS A 134 19.27 0.02 8.19
C LYS A 134 18.54 1.06 7.32
N ASN A 135 17.19 1.09 7.33
CA ASN A 135 16.26 2.17 6.92
C ASN A 135 14.87 1.57 6.58
N CYS A 136 13.80 2.37 6.59
CA CYS A 136 12.44 1.93 6.18
C CYS A 136 12.36 1.42 4.74
N PHE A 137 13.23 1.90 3.86
CA PHE A 137 13.23 1.53 2.44
C PHE A 137 13.65 0.07 2.21
N ASP A 138 14.67 -0.41 2.93
CA ASP A 138 15.15 -1.80 2.92
C ASP A 138 13.98 -2.74 3.25
N TYR A 139 13.22 -2.38 4.29
CA TYR A 139 12.03 -3.11 4.71
C TYR A 139 10.90 -3.09 3.68
N THR A 140 10.62 -1.93 3.07
CA THR A 140 9.61 -1.89 2.00
C THR A 140 10.03 -2.73 0.79
N LEU A 141 11.32 -2.82 0.47
CA LEU A 141 11.80 -3.67 -0.61
C LEU A 141 11.67 -5.16 -0.25
N GLU A 142 12.03 -5.55 0.98
CA GLU A 142 11.86 -6.92 1.48
C GLU A 142 10.39 -7.35 1.48
N ALA A 143 9.48 -6.48 1.93
CA ALA A 143 8.04 -6.73 1.90
C ALA A 143 7.51 -6.98 0.47
N VAL A 144 7.96 -6.21 -0.52
CA VAL A 144 7.58 -6.45 -1.93
C VAL A 144 8.22 -7.73 -2.46
N GLN A 145 9.44 -8.07 -2.03
CA GLN A 145 10.08 -9.34 -2.36
C GLN A 145 9.30 -10.54 -1.77
N ASP A 146 8.76 -10.43 -0.57
CA ASP A 146 7.95 -11.49 0.02
C ASP A 146 6.64 -11.69 -0.73
N LEU A 147 6.01 -10.61 -1.21
CA LEU A 147 4.86 -10.73 -2.11
C LEU A 147 5.23 -11.39 -3.44
N GLU A 148 6.42 -11.10 -3.99
CA GLU A 148 6.93 -11.74 -5.20
C GLU A 148 7.14 -13.24 -5.01
N ARG A 149 7.82 -13.64 -3.92
CA ARG A 149 8.02 -15.05 -3.57
C ARG A 149 6.72 -15.84 -3.38
N ASN A 150 5.65 -15.15 -2.97
CA ASN A 150 4.32 -15.73 -2.80
C ASN A 150 3.45 -15.62 -4.07
N GLY A 151 3.96 -15.03 -5.17
CA GLY A 151 3.27 -14.91 -6.45
C GLY A 151 2.26 -13.76 -6.54
N TYR A 152 2.15 -12.92 -5.50
CA TYR A 152 1.23 -11.78 -5.46
C TYR A 152 1.78 -10.56 -6.19
N VAL A 153 3.08 -10.52 -6.47
CA VAL A 153 3.75 -9.53 -7.31
C VAL A 153 4.58 -10.28 -8.34
N SER A 154 4.62 -9.84 -9.59
CA SER A 154 5.49 -10.48 -10.60
C SER A 154 6.95 -10.08 -10.39
N ALA A 155 7.88 -10.94 -10.80
CA ALA A 155 9.32 -10.62 -10.78
C ALA A 155 9.66 -9.33 -11.56
N ALA A 156 8.93 -9.04 -12.65
CA ALA A 156 9.11 -7.81 -13.42
C ALA A 156 8.68 -6.56 -12.62
N GLU A 157 7.56 -6.64 -11.90
CA GLU A 157 7.10 -5.55 -11.03
C GLU A 157 8.05 -5.35 -9.84
N TYR A 158 8.47 -6.44 -9.17
CA TYR A 158 9.51 -6.35 -8.12
C TYR A 158 10.80 -5.71 -8.65
N GLY A 159 11.21 -6.04 -9.87
CA GLY A 159 12.37 -5.43 -10.53
C GLY A 159 12.29 -3.91 -10.64
N LYS A 160 11.09 -3.33 -10.79
CA LYS A 160 10.90 -1.87 -10.78
C LYS A 160 11.13 -1.27 -9.40
N PHE A 161 10.62 -1.91 -8.34
CA PHE A 161 10.90 -1.49 -6.95
C PHE A 161 12.39 -1.57 -6.64
N LYS A 162 13.06 -2.66 -7.06
CA LYS A 162 14.51 -2.80 -6.89
C LYS A 162 15.28 -1.73 -7.66
N THR A 163 14.86 -1.41 -8.89
CA THR A 163 15.50 -0.35 -9.69
C THR A 163 15.37 1.01 -9.01
N TYR A 164 14.19 1.34 -8.47
CA TYR A 164 13.99 2.57 -7.70
C TYR A 164 14.86 2.58 -6.42
N TYR A 165 14.95 1.45 -5.74
CA TYR A 165 15.79 1.28 -4.56
C TYR A 165 17.28 1.46 -4.84
N ASP A 166 17.79 0.95 -5.96
CA ASP A 166 19.19 1.09 -6.34
C ASP A 166 19.51 2.47 -6.96
N HIS A 167 18.48 3.31 -7.21
CA HIS A 167 18.65 4.55 -7.95
C HIS A 167 19.55 5.57 -7.21
N PRO A 168 20.53 6.19 -7.88
CA PRO A 168 21.42 7.16 -7.23
C PRO A 168 20.72 8.46 -6.85
N GLU A 169 19.60 8.80 -7.49
CA GLU A 169 18.83 10.03 -7.26
C GLU A 169 17.43 9.68 -6.73
N GLY A 170 17.33 9.16 -5.51
CA GLY A 170 16.05 8.79 -4.88
C GLY A 170 16.01 7.40 -4.25
N GLY A 171 17.00 6.56 -4.53
CA GLY A 171 17.18 5.22 -3.95
C GLY A 171 17.90 5.23 -2.59
N LYS A 172 18.26 4.03 -2.11
CA LYS A 172 19.03 3.79 -0.88
C LYS A 172 20.28 4.68 -0.75
N PRO A 173 21.14 4.84 -1.79
CA PRO A 173 22.36 5.65 -1.65
C PRO A 173 22.07 7.11 -1.32
N TYR A 174 21.02 7.68 -1.91
CA TYR A 174 20.67 9.08 -1.68
C TYR A 174 19.97 9.29 -0.35
N HIS A 175 19.09 8.36 0.04
CA HIS A 175 18.50 8.35 1.38
C HIS A 175 19.56 8.32 2.48
N GLN A 176 20.60 7.49 2.28
CA GLN A 176 21.75 7.38 3.16
C GLN A 176 22.50 8.72 3.31
N VAL A 177 22.73 9.45 2.21
CA VAL A 177 23.35 10.79 2.24
C VAL A 177 22.49 11.81 2.99
N VAL A 178 21.17 11.83 2.73
CA VAL A 178 20.27 12.75 3.43
C VAL A 178 20.26 12.44 4.92
N ARG A 179 20.18 11.17 5.31
CA ARG A 179 20.25 10.71 6.69
C ARG A 179 21.52 11.18 7.39
N ASP A 180 22.68 10.92 6.81
CA ASP A 180 23.95 11.27 7.44
C ASP A 180 24.14 12.80 7.57
N ARG A 181 23.48 13.60 6.72
CA ARG A 181 23.45 15.06 6.84
C ARG A 181 22.49 15.55 7.92
N THR A 182 21.32 14.93 8.08
CA THR A 182 20.25 15.41 8.95
C THR A 182 20.36 14.89 10.40
N TYR A 183 20.77 13.63 10.59
CA TYR A 183 20.75 12.97 11.89
C TYR A 183 21.79 13.47 12.89
N PRO A 184 23.06 13.76 12.53
CA PRO A 184 24.02 14.31 13.50
C PRO A 184 23.56 15.63 14.13
N ALA A 185 22.93 16.50 13.33
CA ALA A 185 22.37 17.75 13.82
C ALA A 185 21.13 17.53 14.71
N LEU A 186 20.30 16.52 14.42
CA LEU A 186 19.15 16.15 15.24
C LEU A 186 19.57 15.55 16.58
N LYS A 187 20.53 14.61 16.58
CA LYS A 187 21.09 14.01 17.79
C LYS A 187 21.73 15.08 18.70
N ALA A 188 22.44 16.04 18.13
CA ALA A 188 23.01 17.16 18.89
C ALA A 188 21.96 18.09 19.51
N LYS A 189 20.77 18.25 18.89
CA LYS A 189 19.66 19.03 19.45
C LYS A 189 18.88 18.31 20.54
N LEU A 190 18.84 16.97 20.49
CA LEU A 190 18.11 16.13 21.44
C LEU A 190 18.96 15.65 22.62
N THR A 191 20.28 15.74 22.53
CA THR A 191 21.18 15.48 23.66
C THR A 191 21.25 16.73 24.53
N PRO A 192 20.85 16.70 25.82
CA PRO A 192 21.05 17.84 26.71
C PRO A 192 22.52 18.23 26.71
N PRO A 193 22.88 19.52 26.77
CA PRO A 193 24.27 19.91 26.91
C PRO A 193 24.85 19.21 28.14
N ALA A 194 25.99 18.53 27.96
CA ALA A 194 26.67 17.85 29.05
C ALA A 194 26.82 18.82 30.22
N THR A 195 26.19 18.50 31.35
CA THR A 195 26.43 19.20 32.60
C THR A 195 27.92 19.04 32.88
N LYS A 196 28.67 20.14 32.73
CA LYS A 196 30.06 20.19 33.17
C LYS A 196 30.09 19.83 34.67
N PRO A 197 31.05 18.99 35.10
CA PRO A 197 31.24 18.69 36.51
C PRO A 197 31.59 19.95 37.32
#